data_AF-A0A960LF09-F1
#
_entry.id   AF-A0A960LF09-F1
#
_cell.length_a   1.000
_cell.length_b   1.000
_cell.length_c   1.000
_cell.angle_alpha   90.00
_cell.angle_beta   90.00
_cell.angle_gamma   90.00
#
_symmetry.space_group_name_H-M   'P 1'
#
loop_
_entity.id
_entity.type
_entity.pdbx_description
1 polymer ?
#
loop_
_entity_poly.entity_id
_entity_poly.type
_entity_poly.pdbx_seq_one_letter_code
_entity_poly.pdbx_strand_id
1 'polypeptide(L)'
;MDKVVKQFLESAVAYAAGEAAPSRELIAEVSELSLPRIIRPSDARDALWRILSFPERGRALAVLNAVDLILEIIPSWSTYMAVQEFRLAAVEEIHKERWADGLSETAFSKICSFHDAAVDNRLNGWALTSLATLLVHEAENIAGYLSSLRMDFSALEATDGEVERVVAILTEFPLVLTALAKGEEKSFKVLPATLVSVLATMFADERFTDEQTAAAIQAADRWLTKK
;
A
#
# COMPACT_ATOMS: atom_id res chain seq x y z
N MET A 1 12.19 -12.35 19.93
CA MET A 1 11.10 -12.78 19.03
C MET A 1 10.99 -14.28 19.19
N ASP A 2 9.76 -14.78 19.36
CA ASP A 2 9.49 -16.21 19.36
C ASP A 2 9.97 -16.83 18.04
N LYS A 3 10.50 -18.06 18.09
CA LYS A 3 10.99 -18.77 16.91
C LYS A 3 9.88 -18.95 15.86
N VAL A 4 8.64 -19.18 16.33
CA VAL A 4 7.46 -19.38 15.48
C VAL A 4 7.11 -18.10 14.74
N VAL A 5 7.06 -16.95 15.44
CA VAL A 5 6.79 -15.63 14.83
C VAL A 5 7.86 -15.30 13.78
N LYS A 6 9.14 -15.60 14.07
CA LYS A 6 10.22 -15.42 13.09
C LYS A 6 9.98 -16.23 11.82
N GLN A 7 9.68 -17.51 11.99
CA GLN A 7 9.44 -18.43 10.88
C GLN A 7 8.23 -17.98 10.04
N PHE A 8 7.18 -17.49 10.69
CA PHE A 8 6.01 -16.95 10.02
C PHE A 8 6.33 -15.70 9.20
N LEU A 9 7.06 -14.74 9.78
CA LEU A 9 7.47 -13.53 9.05
C LEU A 9 8.33 -13.87 7.82
N GLU A 10 9.29 -14.79 7.95
CA GLU A 10 10.10 -15.23 6.80
C GLU A 10 9.26 -15.96 5.74
N SER A 11 8.28 -16.78 6.17
CA SER A 11 7.36 -17.44 5.23
C SER A 11 6.44 -16.43 4.53
N ALA A 12 6.02 -15.35 5.20
CA ALA A 12 5.25 -14.28 4.58
C ALA A 12 6.10 -13.49 3.57
N VAL A 13 7.38 -13.24 3.88
CA VAL A 13 8.32 -12.64 2.92
C VAL A 13 8.52 -13.53 1.69
N ALA A 14 8.72 -14.84 1.89
CA ALA A 14 8.83 -15.80 0.79
C ALA A 14 7.56 -15.82 -0.07
N TYR A 15 6.39 -15.77 0.56
CA TYR A 15 5.12 -15.70 -0.16
C TYR A 15 5.00 -14.42 -1.01
N ALA A 16 5.43 -13.27 -0.49
CA ALA A 16 5.49 -12.03 -1.26
C ALA A 16 6.39 -12.15 -2.49
N ALA A 17 7.46 -12.96 -2.42
CA ALA A 17 8.36 -13.25 -3.53
C ALA A 17 7.83 -14.30 -4.53
N GLY A 18 6.61 -14.82 -4.32
CA GLY A 18 5.97 -15.82 -5.19
C GLY A 18 6.19 -17.27 -4.78
N GLU A 19 6.73 -17.52 -3.57
CA GLU A 19 6.83 -18.88 -3.03
C GLU A 19 5.49 -19.36 -2.42
N ALA A 20 5.50 -20.54 -1.78
CA ALA A 20 4.31 -21.07 -1.12
C ALA A 20 3.86 -20.20 0.05
N ALA A 21 2.54 -20.08 0.21
CA ALA A 21 1.93 -19.42 1.37
C ALA A 21 2.33 -20.11 2.69
N PRO A 22 2.34 -19.38 3.83
CA PRO A 22 2.52 -19.99 5.14
C PRO A 22 1.51 -21.14 5.36
N SER A 23 2.01 -22.27 5.88
CA SER A 23 1.17 -23.44 6.17
C SER A 23 0.08 -23.12 7.18
N ARG A 24 -1.05 -23.84 7.11
CA ARG A 24 -2.16 -23.67 8.06
C ARG A 24 -1.74 -23.93 9.50
N GLU A 25 -0.85 -24.90 9.70
CA GLU A 25 -0.27 -25.23 11.00
C GLU A 25 0.48 -24.03 11.58
N LEU A 26 1.37 -23.42 10.80
CA LEU A 26 2.12 -22.23 11.21
C LEU A 26 1.22 -21.01 11.49
N ILE A 27 0.16 -20.81 10.71
CA ILE A 27 -0.83 -19.75 10.95
C ILE A 27 -1.56 -19.98 12.29
N ALA A 28 -1.94 -21.22 12.59
CA ALA A 28 -2.61 -21.58 13.83
C ALA A 28 -1.66 -21.38 15.03
N GLU A 29 -0.42 -21.86 14.94
CA GLU A 29 0.60 -21.71 15.99
C GLU A 29 0.82 -20.24 16.35
N VAL A 30 0.94 -19.34 15.35
CA VAL A 30 1.10 -17.90 15.61
C VAL A 30 -0.15 -17.29 16.24
N SER A 31 -1.33 -17.66 15.74
CA SER A 31 -2.61 -17.15 16.25
C SER A 31 -2.83 -17.46 17.73
N GLU A 32 -2.38 -18.63 18.18
CA GLU A 32 -2.50 -19.10 19.57
C GLU A 32 -1.53 -18.42 20.55
N LEU A 33 -0.50 -17.72 20.06
CA LEU A 33 0.42 -16.99 20.91
C LEU A 33 -0.25 -15.78 21.57
N SER A 34 0.15 -15.50 22.83
CA SER A 34 -0.28 -14.31 23.55
C SER A 34 0.29 -13.04 22.92
N LEU A 35 -0.55 -12.01 22.81
CA LEU A 35 -0.12 -10.66 22.44
C LEU A 35 0.67 -9.98 23.58
N PRO A 36 1.67 -9.13 23.26
CA PRO A 36 2.22 -8.87 21.93
C PRO A 36 3.12 -10.03 21.47
N ARG A 37 3.01 -10.40 20.19
CA ARG A 37 3.83 -11.46 19.56
C ARG A 37 5.16 -10.90 19.07
N ILE A 38 5.21 -9.62 18.71
CA ILE A 38 6.42 -8.95 18.23
C ILE A 38 7.23 -8.41 19.42
N ILE A 39 8.18 -9.21 19.88
CA ILE A 39 9.10 -8.83 20.96
C ILE A 39 10.33 -8.07 20.42
N ARG A 40 10.62 -8.21 19.12
CA ARG A 40 11.72 -7.48 18.44
C ARG A 40 11.15 -6.69 17.27
N PRO A 41 10.86 -5.39 17.45
CA PRO A 41 10.30 -4.55 16.40
C PRO A 41 11.16 -4.49 15.14
N SER A 42 12.49 -4.57 15.27
CA SER A 42 13.43 -4.54 14.13
C SER A 42 13.18 -5.68 13.14
N ASP A 43 12.97 -6.90 13.63
CA ASP A 43 12.79 -8.08 12.78
C ASP A 43 11.47 -7.99 12.00
N ALA A 44 10.42 -7.44 12.62
CA ALA A 44 9.13 -7.28 11.98
C ALA A 44 9.08 -6.12 10.99
N ARG A 45 9.77 -5.02 11.31
CA ARG A 45 10.04 -3.92 10.38
C ARG A 45 10.77 -4.43 9.14
N ASP A 46 11.87 -5.17 9.31
CA ASP A 46 12.66 -5.66 8.18
C ASP A 46 11.83 -6.61 7.31
N ALA A 47 10.97 -7.44 7.92
CA ALA A 47 10.01 -8.27 7.20
C ALA A 47 8.99 -7.43 6.41
N LEU A 48 8.41 -6.37 7.02
CA LEU A 48 7.48 -5.47 6.32
C LEU A 48 8.14 -4.84 5.09
N TRP A 49 9.36 -4.30 5.24
CA TRP A 49 10.06 -3.67 4.12
C TRP A 49 10.39 -4.66 3.00
N ARG A 50 10.79 -5.88 3.35
CA ARG A 50 11.00 -6.95 2.37
C ARG A 50 9.69 -7.32 1.67
N ILE A 51 8.59 -7.50 2.39
CA ILE A 51 7.28 -7.80 1.81
C ILE A 51 6.86 -6.73 0.80
N LEU A 52 6.94 -5.45 1.18
CA LEU A 52 6.57 -4.33 0.31
C LEU A 52 7.44 -4.23 -0.95
N SER A 53 8.67 -4.74 -0.92
CA SER A 53 9.58 -4.72 -2.07
C SER A 53 9.24 -5.75 -3.16
N PHE A 54 8.42 -6.76 -2.85
CA PHE A 54 8.06 -7.81 -3.81
C PHE A 54 6.72 -7.55 -4.51
N PRO A 55 6.45 -8.21 -5.66
CA PRO A 55 5.20 -8.01 -6.39
C PRO A 55 3.95 -8.51 -5.63
N GLU A 56 3.97 -9.72 -5.06
CA GLU A 56 2.82 -10.36 -4.40
C GLU A 56 2.60 -9.85 -2.95
N ARG A 57 2.97 -8.59 -2.69
CA ARG A 57 2.93 -7.95 -1.36
C ARG A 57 1.54 -7.91 -0.74
N GLY A 58 0.48 -7.74 -1.54
CA GLY A 58 -0.90 -7.66 -1.06
C GLY A 58 -1.33 -8.94 -0.35
N ARG A 59 -1.06 -10.10 -0.97
CA ARG A 59 -1.34 -11.42 -0.37
C ARG A 59 -0.53 -11.70 0.89
N ALA A 60 0.75 -11.33 0.90
CA ALA A 60 1.59 -11.51 2.08
C ALA A 60 1.13 -10.64 3.26
N LEU A 61 0.77 -9.38 3.00
CA LEU A 61 0.16 -8.50 3.98
C LEU A 61 -1.18 -9.07 4.49
N ALA A 62 -2.01 -9.65 3.61
CA ALA A 62 -3.26 -10.28 4.04
C ALA A 62 -3.03 -11.45 5.02
N VAL A 63 -1.96 -12.23 4.83
CA VAL A 63 -1.59 -13.29 5.78
C VAL A 63 -1.12 -12.71 7.11
N LEU A 64 -0.34 -11.63 7.11
CA LEU A 64 0.02 -10.92 8.35
C LEU A 64 -1.23 -10.36 9.07
N ASN A 65 -2.21 -9.85 8.31
CA ASN A 65 -3.45 -9.29 8.85
C ASN A 65 -4.33 -10.37 9.49
N ALA A 66 -4.40 -11.56 8.88
CA ALA A 66 -5.21 -12.68 9.36
C ALA A 66 -4.80 -13.19 10.76
N VAL A 67 -3.60 -12.83 11.22
CA VAL A 67 -3.09 -13.16 12.55
C VAL A 67 -2.79 -11.91 13.39
N ASP A 68 -3.38 -10.76 13.05
CA ASP A 68 -3.24 -9.46 13.72
C ASP A 68 -1.80 -8.89 13.80
N LEU A 69 -0.84 -9.45 13.07
CA LEU A 69 0.55 -8.99 13.13
C LEU A 69 0.75 -7.63 12.44
N ILE A 70 -0.08 -7.26 11.45
CA ILE A 70 0.00 -5.90 10.87
C ILE A 70 -0.27 -4.84 11.93
N LEU A 71 -1.24 -5.05 12.84
CA LEU A 71 -1.55 -4.09 13.91
C LEU A 71 -0.37 -3.90 14.87
N GLU A 72 0.40 -4.97 15.13
CA GLU A 72 1.60 -4.87 15.96
C GLU A 72 2.77 -4.16 15.25
N ILE A 73 2.83 -4.22 13.91
CA ILE A 73 3.86 -3.55 13.11
C ILE A 73 3.52 -2.08 12.83
N ILE A 74 2.25 -1.80 12.53
CA ILE A 74 1.73 -0.48 12.17
C ILE A 74 0.54 -0.17 13.10
N PRO A 75 0.78 0.44 14.27
CA PRO A 75 -0.28 0.73 15.23
C PRO A 75 -1.43 1.60 14.70
N SER A 76 -1.18 2.49 13.72
CA SER A 76 -2.23 3.27 13.06
C SER A 76 -3.03 2.49 12.01
N TRP A 77 -2.78 1.20 11.84
CA TRP A 77 -3.59 0.35 10.97
C TRP A 77 -5.01 0.24 11.49
N SER A 78 -5.98 0.23 10.57
CA SER A 78 -7.41 0.23 10.93
C SER A 78 -7.76 -1.00 11.75
N THR A 79 -8.59 -0.86 12.79
CA THR A 79 -9.18 -2.00 13.52
C THR A 79 -10.50 -2.48 12.89
N TYR A 80 -10.98 -1.81 11.83
CA TYR A 80 -12.22 -2.16 11.13
C TYR A 80 -11.92 -3.13 9.98
N MET A 81 -12.35 -4.38 10.12
CA MET A 81 -12.07 -5.48 9.17
C MET A 81 -12.40 -5.14 7.72
N ALA A 82 -13.58 -4.56 7.45
CA ALA A 82 -13.97 -4.17 6.08
C ALA A 82 -12.99 -3.15 5.45
N VAL A 83 -12.45 -2.23 6.26
CA VAL A 83 -11.44 -1.25 5.80
C VAL A 83 -10.10 -1.94 5.56
N GLN A 84 -9.74 -2.91 6.40
CA GLN A 84 -8.51 -3.68 6.25
C GLN A 84 -8.52 -4.49 4.95
N GLU A 85 -9.57 -5.29 4.74
CA GLU A 85 -9.75 -6.14 3.56
C GLU A 85 -9.71 -5.33 2.27
N PHE A 86 -10.44 -4.21 2.26
CA PHE A 86 -10.46 -3.27 1.16
C PHE A 86 -9.08 -2.71 0.81
N ARG A 87 -8.34 -2.21 1.80
CA ARG A 87 -7.02 -1.61 1.56
C ARG A 87 -5.98 -2.66 1.14
N LEU A 88 -6.08 -3.88 1.69
CA LEU A 88 -5.25 -5.00 1.25
C LEU A 88 -5.56 -5.40 -0.20
N ALA A 89 -6.83 -5.42 -0.59
CA ALA A 89 -7.23 -5.62 -1.98
C ALA A 89 -6.70 -4.50 -2.89
N ALA A 90 -6.77 -3.24 -2.46
CA ALA A 90 -6.20 -2.12 -3.21
C ALA A 90 -4.67 -2.25 -3.40
N VAL A 91 -3.94 -2.70 -2.36
CA VAL A 91 -2.50 -2.98 -2.49
C VAL A 91 -2.22 -4.11 -3.48
N GLU A 92 -3.04 -5.15 -3.50
CA GLU A 92 -2.94 -6.23 -4.49
C GLU A 92 -3.18 -5.72 -5.92
N GLU A 93 -4.11 -4.79 -6.12
CA GLU A 93 -4.37 -4.19 -7.43
C GLU A 93 -3.20 -3.39 -7.99
N ILE A 94 -2.32 -2.85 -7.12
CA ILE A 94 -1.07 -2.20 -7.58
C ILE A 94 -0.24 -3.18 -8.39
N HIS A 95 -0.12 -4.44 -7.96
CA HIS A 95 0.66 -5.46 -8.65
C HIS A 95 -0.05 -6.05 -9.87
N LYS A 96 -1.36 -6.31 -9.77
CA LYS A 96 -2.12 -6.86 -10.90
C LYS A 96 -2.18 -5.93 -12.10
N GLU A 97 -1.95 -4.63 -11.87
CA GLU A 97 -1.86 -3.60 -12.91
C GLU A 97 -3.11 -3.50 -13.81
N ARG A 98 -4.28 -3.98 -13.35
CA ARG A 98 -5.55 -3.81 -14.09
C ARG A 98 -5.89 -2.34 -14.30
N TRP A 99 -5.44 -1.47 -13.42
CA TRP A 99 -5.53 -0.02 -13.56
C TRP A 99 -4.70 0.56 -14.72
N ALA A 100 -3.74 -0.20 -15.25
CA ALA A 100 -2.92 0.21 -16.38
C ALA A 100 -3.58 -0.13 -17.73
N ASP A 101 -4.56 -1.03 -17.74
CA ASP A 101 -5.29 -1.43 -18.94
C ASP A 101 -6.13 -0.26 -19.49
N GLY A 102 -5.57 0.43 -20.49
CA GLY A 102 -6.16 1.61 -21.12
C GLY A 102 -5.33 2.88 -21.01
N LEU A 103 -4.21 2.85 -20.28
CA LEU A 103 -3.20 3.92 -20.33
C LEU A 103 -2.40 3.86 -21.64
N SER A 104 -1.98 5.03 -22.14
CA SER A 104 -1.00 5.10 -23.23
C SER A 104 0.38 4.66 -22.75
N GLU A 105 1.22 4.20 -23.68
CA GLU A 105 2.63 3.86 -23.40
C GLU A 105 3.39 5.02 -22.74
N THR A 106 3.08 6.27 -23.14
CA THR A 106 3.72 7.46 -22.55
C THR A 106 3.31 7.65 -21.08
N ALA A 107 2.03 7.48 -20.75
CA ALA A 107 1.56 7.58 -19.37
C ALA A 107 2.14 6.45 -18.52
N PHE A 108 2.09 5.21 -19.01
CA PHE A 108 2.62 4.05 -18.33
C PHE A 108 4.13 4.17 -18.08
N SER A 109 4.91 4.55 -19.10
CA SER A 109 6.36 4.75 -18.97
C SER A 109 6.72 5.82 -17.93
N LYS A 110 5.92 6.89 -17.81
CA LYS A 110 6.11 7.91 -16.75
C LYS A 110 5.84 7.35 -15.36
N ILE A 111 4.82 6.50 -15.22
CA ILE A 111 4.51 5.81 -13.95
C ILE A 111 5.68 4.90 -13.58
N CYS A 112 6.13 4.02 -14.48
CA CYS A 112 7.26 3.11 -14.23
C CYS A 112 8.52 3.89 -13.87
N SER A 113 8.91 4.89 -14.68
CA SER A 113 10.11 5.71 -14.42
C SER A 113 10.11 6.36 -13.04
N PHE A 114 8.93 6.77 -12.56
CA PHE A 114 8.76 7.38 -11.24
C PHE A 114 8.81 6.36 -10.10
N HIS A 115 8.33 5.14 -10.33
CA HIS A 115 8.28 4.09 -9.31
C HIS A 115 9.52 3.19 -9.26
N ASP A 116 10.25 3.05 -10.37
CA ASP A 116 11.48 2.26 -10.43
C ASP A 116 12.66 2.98 -9.77
N ALA A 117 12.55 4.30 -9.60
CA ALA A 117 13.50 5.10 -8.85
C ALA A 117 13.47 4.70 -7.35
N ALA A 118 14.64 4.35 -6.82
CA ALA A 118 14.83 4.16 -5.39
C ALA A 118 14.82 5.51 -4.66
N VAL A 119 14.08 5.57 -3.55
CA VAL A 119 14.13 6.67 -2.58
C VAL A 119 15.19 6.33 -1.55
N ASP A 120 16.11 7.27 -1.33
CA ASP A 120 17.23 7.15 -0.38
C ASP A 120 18.05 5.85 -0.54
N ASN A 121 18.12 5.31 -1.76
CA ASN A 121 18.77 4.03 -2.11
C ASN A 121 18.24 2.80 -1.37
N ARG A 122 17.01 2.85 -0.82
CA ARG A 122 16.44 1.76 -0.01
C ARG A 122 15.20 1.13 -0.65
N LEU A 123 14.11 1.88 -0.79
CA LEU A 123 12.84 1.39 -1.31
C LEU A 123 12.51 2.03 -2.65
N ASN A 124 11.95 1.26 -3.57
CA ASN A 124 11.43 1.82 -4.81
C ASN A 124 10.08 2.51 -4.56
N GLY A 125 9.64 3.33 -5.51
CA GLY A 125 8.35 3.99 -5.43
C GLY A 125 7.18 3.02 -5.37
N TRP A 126 7.28 1.81 -5.94
CA TRP A 126 6.21 0.80 -5.84
C TRP A 126 5.91 0.40 -4.39
N ALA A 127 6.96 0.14 -3.61
CA ALA A 127 6.82 -0.20 -2.19
C ALA A 127 6.17 0.94 -1.39
N LEU A 128 6.59 2.18 -1.64
CA LEU A 128 6.06 3.37 -0.96
C LEU A 128 4.63 3.70 -1.38
N THR A 129 4.27 3.49 -2.65
CA THR A 129 2.89 3.60 -3.12
C THR A 129 2.02 2.57 -2.42
N SER A 130 2.47 1.32 -2.29
CA SER A 130 1.73 0.28 -1.57
C SER A 130 1.59 0.56 -0.08
N LEU A 131 2.63 1.08 0.58
CA LEU A 131 2.50 1.52 1.98
C LEU A 131 1.49 2.66 2.10
N ALA A 132 1.55 3.65 1.20
CA ALA A 132 0.58 4.74 1.19
C ALA A 132 -0.84 4.22 0.97
N THR A 133 -1.07 3.31 0.01
CA THR A 133 -2.37 2.66 -0.25
C THR A 133 -2.88 1.86 0.95
N LEU A 134 -1.99 1.22 1.71
CA LEU A 134 -2.35 0.59 2.98
C LEU A 134 -2.78 1.63 4.05
N LEU A 135 -2.29 2.86 3.96
CA LEU A 135 -2.53 3.90 4.96
C LEU A 135 -3.57 4.94 4.51
N VAL A 136 -4.18 4.81 3.31
CA VAL A 136 -5.14 5.82 2.81
C VAL A 136 -6.30 5.98 3.77
N HIS A 137 -6.51 7.19 4.26
CA HIS A 137 -7.58 7.49 5.19
C HIS A 137 -8.52 8.51 4.59
N GLU A 138 -9.83 8.21 4.63
CA GLU A 138 -10.89 9.13 4.19
C GLU A 138 -11.22 10.20 5.25
N ALA A 139 -10.30 10.54 6.16
CA ALA A 139 -10.59 11.40 7.32
C ALA A 139 -10.72 12.88 6.92
N GLU A 140 -11.66 13.57 7.55
CA GLU A 140 -11.78 15.03 7.48
C GLU A 140 -10.55 15.73 8.10
N ASN A 141 -9.86 15.10 9.06
CA ASN A 141 -8.64 15.63 9.70
C ASN A 141 -7.38 14.88 9.26
N ILE A 142 -6.98 15.08 8.00
CA ILE A 142 -5.75 14.50 7.45
C ILE A 142 -4.50 14.92 8.23
N ALA A 143 -4.43 16.16 8.73
CA ALA A 143 -3.26 16.65 9.46
C ALA A 143 -3.02 15.90 10.78
N GLY A 144 -4.11 15.65 11.54
CA GLY A 144 -4.05 14.85 12.76
C GLY A 144 -3.61 13.42 12.49
N TYR A 145 -4.15 12.80 11.43
CA TYR A 145 -3.78 11.44 11.02
C TYR A 145 -2.31 11.34 10.56
N LEU A 146 -1.84 12.29 9.75
CA LEU A 146 -0.44 12.34 9.35
C LEU A 146 0.50 12.51 10.54
N SER A 147 0.08 13.22 11.59
CA SER A 147 0.87 13.35 12.82
C SER A 147 0.99 12.02 13.58
N SER A 148 -0.04 11.17 13.60
CA SER A 148 0.07 9.84 14.23
C SER A 148 0.96 8.92 13.41
N LEU A 149 0.83 8.93 12.08
CA LEU A 149 1.65 8.13 11.18
C LEU A 149 3.15 8.43 11.27
N ARG A 150 3.53 9.66 11.58
CA ARG A 150 4.95 10.01 11.78
C ARG A 150 5.60 9.22 12.91
N MET A 151 4.84 8.87 13.96
CA MET A 151 5.36 8.03 15.04
C MET A 151 5.59 6.60 14.56
N ASP A 152 4.66 6.07 13.78
CA ASP A 152 4.79 4.73 13.19
C ASP A 152 5.96 4.67 12.20
N PHE A 153 6.12 5.68 11.34
CA PHE A 153 7.27 5.75 10.43
C PHE A 153 8.61 5.83 11.16
N SER A 154 8.67 6.55 12.27
CA SER A 154 9.85 6.58 13.14
C SER A 154 10.16 5.20 13.72
N ALA A 155 9.15 4.47 14.20
CA ALA A 155 9.30 3.10 14.70
C ALA A 155 9.72 2.11 13.59
N LEU A 156 9.28 2.36 12.36
CA LEU A 156 9.68 1.61 11.17
C LEU A 156 11.04 2.04 10.59
N GLU A 157 11.75 2.98 11.23
CA GLU A 157 13.00 3.56 10.71
C GLU A 157 12.89 3.94 9.22
N ALA A 158 11.78 4.58 8.86
CA ALA A 158 11.62 5.18 7.54
C ALA A 158 12.53 6.40 7.40
N THR A 159 13.13 6.58 6.24
CA THR A 159 13.93 7.77 5.95
C THR A 159 13.03 8.98 5.69
N ASP A 160 13.58 10.19 5.79
CA ASP A 160 12.82 11.42 5.52
C ASP A 160 12.22 11.42 4.11
N GLY A 161 12.95 10.96 3.10
CA GLY A 161 12.46 10.88 1.72
C GLY A 161 11.30 9.89 1.56
N GLU A 162 11.32 8.77 2.26
CA GLU A 162 10.23 7.78 2.25
C GLU A 162 8.98 8.33 2.93
N VAL A 163 9.16 9.00 4.08
CA VAL A 163 8.05 9.66 4.80
C VAL A 163 7.44 10.75 3.94
N GLU A 164 8.25 11.63 3.35
CA GLU A 164 7.77 12.70 2.45
C GLU A 164 6.96 12.13 1.29
N ARG A 165 7.43 11.03 0.68
CA ARG A 165 6.75 10.37 -0.43
C ARG A 165 5.38 9.83 -0.03
N VAL A 166 5.30 9.11 1.08
CA VAL A 166 4.05 8.51 1.56
C VAL A 166 3.07 9.61 1.98
N VAL A 167 3.55 10.62 2.71
CA VAL A 167 2.73 11.77 3.15
C VAL A 167 2.17 12.54 1.97
N ALA A 168 2.95 12.75 0.90
CA ALA A 168 2.47 13.42 -0.31
C ALA A 168 1.30 12.64 -0.95
N ILE A 169 1.43 11.32 -1.07
CA ILE A 169 0.35 10.46 -1.60
C ILE A 169 -0.89 10.58 -0.73
N LEU A 170 -0.75 10.43 0.60
CA LEU A 170 -1.88 10.48 1.54
C LEU A 170 -2.59 11.85 1.53
N THR A 171 -1.85 12.93 1.30
CA THR A 171 -2.40 14.29 1.24
C THR A 171 -3.17 14.52 -0.06
N GLU A 172 -2.64 14.04 -1.20
CA GLU A 172 -3.27 14.21 -2.51
C GLU A 172 -4.45 13.24 -2.72
N PHE A 173 -4.43 12.07 -2.09
CA PHE A 173 -5.33 10.95 -2.36
C PHE A 173 -6.82 11.32 -2.36
N PRO A 174 -7.39 11.98 -1.32
CA PRO A 174 -8.83 12.25 -1.29
C PRO A 174 -9.28 13.18 -2.42
N LEU A 175 -8.43 14.15 -2.78
CA LEU A 175 -8.69 15.11 -3.85
C LEU A 175 -8.64 14.43 -5.22
N VAL A 176 -7.64 13.58 -5.45
CA VAL A 176 -7.47 12.82 -6.69
C VAL A 176 -8.60 11.82 -6.87
N LEU A 177 -8.96 11.07 -5.82
CA LEU A 177 -10.08 10.13 -5.83
C LEU A 177 -11.38 10.84 -6.17
N THR A 178 -11.67 11.97 -5.52
CA THR A 178 -12.88 12.76 -5.79
C THR A 178 -12.94 13.24 -7.23
N ALA A 179 -11.84 13.79 -7.75
CA ALA A 179 -11.78 14.32 -9.10
C ALA A 179 -11.96 13.20 -10.15
N LEU A 180 -11.29 12.05 -9.98
CA LEU A 180 -11.44 10.91 -10.89
C LEU A 180 -12.84 10.29 -10.82
N ALA A 181 -13.40 10.10 -9.62
CA ALA A 181 -14.74 9.53 -9.43
C ALA A 181 -15.84 10.39 -10.07
N LYS A 182 -15.66 11.72 -10.11
CA LYS A 182 -16.60 12.67 -10.73
C LYS A 182 -16.28 13.00 -12.20
N GLY A 183 -15.15 12.53 -12.73
CA GLY A 183 -14.68 12.90 -14.06
C GLY A 183 -14.31 14.38 -14.21
N GLU A 184 -13.92 15.04 -13.11
CA GLU A 184 -13.48 16.43 -13.11
C GLU A 184 -12.08 16.54 -13.73
N GLU A 185 -11.76 17.65 -14.42
CA GLU A 185 -10.37 17.90 -14.82
C GLU A 185 -9.57 18.46 -13.63
N LYS A 186 -8.30 18.05 -13.49
CA LYS A 186 -7.46 18.53 -12.40
C LYS A 186 -7.06 20.00 -12.61
N SER A 187 -7.09 20.78 -11.53
CA SER A 187 -6.48 22.12 -11.45
C SER A 187 -5.08 22.11 -10.83
N PHE A 188 -4.59 20.94 -10.42
CA PHE A 188 -3.37 20.75 -9.64
C PHE A 188 -2.41 19.75 -10.31
N LYS A 189 -1.17 19.68 -9.83
CA LYS A 189 -0.22 18.63 -10.20
C LYS A 189 -0.47 17.41 -9.33
N VAL A 190 -0.37 16.22 -9.91
CA VAL A 190 -0.61 14.94 -9.22
C VAL A 190 0.62 14.07 -9.40
N LEU A 191 1.07 13.44 -8.33
CA LEU A 191 2.16 12.48 -8.41
C LEU A 191 1.68 11.19 -9.10
N PRO A 192 2.50 10.58 -9.97
CA PRO A 192 2.17 9.28 -10.56
C PRO A 192 1.80 8.21 -9.51
N ALA A 193 2.45 8.20 -8.35
CA ALA A 193 2.09 7.30 -7.24
C ALA A 193 0.69 7.53 -6.69
N THR A 194 0.24 8.79 -6.59
CA THR A 194 -1.12 9.08 -6.14
C THR A 194 -2.15 8.52 -7.13
N LEU A 195 -1.89 8.62 -8.44
CA LEU A 195 -2.77 8.04 -9.45
C LEU A 195 -2.84 6.52 -9.35
N VAL A 196 -1.70 5.84 -9.22
CA VAL A 196 -1.67 4.39 -9.03
C VAL A 196 -2.44 4.00 -7.78
N SER A 197 -2.18 4.66 -6.63
CA SER A 197 -2.89 4.39 -5.39
C SER A 197 -4.40 4.55 -5.55
N VAL A 198 -4.86 5.66 -6.13
CA VAL A 198 -6.28 5.94 -6.33
C VAL A 198 -6.93 4.96 -7.31
N LEU A 199 -6.32 4.69 -8.46
CA LEU A 199 -6.88 3.76 -9.44
C LEU A 199 -6.93 2.34 -8.86
N ALA A 200 -5.87 1.88 -8.19
CA ALA A 200 -5.85 0.59 -7.53
C ALA A 200 -6.95 0.50 -6.45
N THR A 201 -7.17 1.58 -5.70
CA THR A 201 -8.29 1.68 -4.77
C THR A 201 -9.65 1.60 -5.48
N MET A 202 -9.84 2.31 -6.60
CA MET A 202 -11.09 2.26 -7.36
C MET A 202 -11.38 0.86 -7.91
N PHE A 203 -10.36 0.10 -8.32
CA PHE A 203 -10.52 -1.28 -8.79
C PHE A 203 -10.83 -2.28 -7.66
N ALA A 204 -10.42 -1.97 -6.44
CA ALA A 204 -10.69 -2.80 -5.26
C ALA A 204 -12.04 -2.46 -4.59
N ASP A 205 -12.68 -1.36 -4.98
CA ASP A 205 -13.91 -0.87 -4.37
C ASP A 205 -15.13 -1.17 -5.24
N GLU A 206 -16.01 -2.04 -4.76
CA GLU A 206 -17.25 -2.41 -5.45
C GLU A 206 -18.23 -1.23 -5.65
N ARG A 207 -18.00 -0.09 -4.99
CA ARG A 207 -18.79 1.13 -5.18
C ARG A 207 -18.56 1.79 -6.54
N PHE A 208 -17.43 1.54 -7.21
CA PHE A 208 -17.17 2.09 -8.54
C PHE A 208 -17.55 1.07 -9.62
N THR A 209 -18.27 1.54 -10.64
CA THR A 209 -18.60 0.71 -11.80
C THR A 209 -17.40 0.59 -12.74
N ASP A 210 -17.40 -0.46 -13.58
CA ASP A 210 -16.40 -0.64 -14.65
C ASP A 210 -16.32 0.58 -15.59
N GLU A 211 -17.44 1.26 -15.80
CA GLU A 211 -17.50 2.48 -16.61
C GLU A 211 -16.80 3.65 -15.92
N GLN A 212 -16.98 3.79 -14.60
CA GLN A 212 -16.30 4.81 -13.81
C GLN A 212 -14.79 4.55 -13.73
N THR A 213 -14.36 3.30 -13.53
CA THR A 213 -12.94 2.95 -13.50
C THR A 213 -12.29 3.19 -14.86
N ALA A 214 -12.94 2.79 -15.96
CA ALA A 214 -12.45 3.07 -17.31
C ALA A 214 -12.34 4.58 -17.60
N ALA A 215 -13.34 5.37 -17.20
CA ALA A 215 -13.30 6.83 -17.33
C ALA A 215 -12.16 7.45 -16.50
N ALA A 216 -11.93 6.95 -15.30
CA ALA A 216 -10.84 7.39 -14.43
C ALA A 216 -9.46 7.09 -15.04
N ILE A 217 -9.27 5.92 -15.65
CA ILE A 217 -8.03 5.58 -16.39
C ILE A 217 -7.81 6.58 -17.53
N GLN A 218 -8.85 6.87 -18.32
CA GLN A 218 -8.74 7.84 -19.42
C GLN A 218 -8.41 9.25 -18.92
N ALA A 219 -8.95 9.65 -17.76
CA ALA A 219 -8.60 10.93 -17.14
C ALA A 219 -7.14 10.93 -16.63
N ALA A 220 -6.70 9.86 -15.97
CA ALA A 220 -5.32 9.69 -15.50
C ALA A 220 -4.31 9.75 -16.66
N ASP A 221 -4.61 9.09 -17.78
CA ASP A 221 -3.79 9.15 -18.99
C ASP A 221 -3.61 10.60 -19.47
N ARG A 222 -4.71 11.34 -19.61
CA ARG A 222 -4.66 12.77 -20.00
C ARG A 222 -3.85 13.59 -19.01
N TRP A 223 -4.00 13.33 -17.71
CA TRP A 223 -3.30 14.08 -16.67
C TRP A 223 -1.79 13.86 -16.66
N LEU A 224 -1.35 12.67 -17.07
CA LEU A 224 0.06 12.31 -17.19
C LEU A 224 0.66 12.78 -18.52
N THR A 225 -0.13 12.94 -19.57
CA THR A 225 0.35 13.23 -20.93
C THR A 225 0.23 14.71 -21.33
N LYS A 226 -0.72 15.47 -20.77
CA LYS A 226 -0.84 16.92 -21.00
C LYS A 226 0.42 17.65 -20.51
N LYS A 227 1.01 18.47 -21.40
CA LYS A 227 2.18 19.33 -21.13
C LYS A 227 1.80 20.54 -20.29
#